data_AF-A0A8T9MUN1-F1
#
_entry.id   AF-A0A8T9MUN1-F1
#
_cell.length_a   1.000
_cell.length_b   1.000
_cell.length_c   1.000
_cell.angle_alpha   90.00
_cell.angle_beta   90.00
_cell.angle_gamma   90.00
#
_symmetry.space_group_name_H-M   'P 1'
#
loop_
_entity.id
_entity.type
_entity.pdbx_description
1 polymer ?
#
loop_
_entity_poly.entity_id
_entity_poly.type
_entity_poly.pdbx_seq_one_letter_code
_entity_poly.pdbx_strand_id
1 'polypeptide(L)'
;MDLATLAYWGKNITGGLAIGYACYVWLIKKISKAAETYPDLKIAIPEDVPVSAVFQEWCRQTGYEFSPDDKRYYYNGGWWEDGAMLAFSHERGRLFLHAFAMSKTLEGKIFFALNAPVWIAKQKRRNKLKQLNKLLRHWQIEPIKMK
;
A
#
# COMPACT_ATOMS: atom_id res chain seq x y z
N MET A 1 -27.77 38.72 -7.96
CA MET A 1 -26.53 38.34 -7.24
C MET A 1 -25.48 39.38 -7.59
N ASP A 2 -25.00 40.15 -6.61
CA ASP A 2 -24.11 41.30 -6.88
C ASP A 2 -22.62 40.91 -6.94
N LEU A 3 -21.80 41.85 -7.42
CA LEU A 3 -20.35 41.68 -7.58
C LEU A 3 -19.61 41.44 -6.25
N ALA A 4 -20.12 41.98 -5.13
CA ALA A 4 -19.51 41.80 -3.81
C ALA A 4 -19.71 40.37 -3.31
N THR A 5 -20.89 39.80 -3.58
CA THR A 5 -21.24 38.41 -3.27
C THR A 5 -20.37 37.46 -4.10
N LEU A 6 -20.22 37.70 -5.40
CA LEU A 6 -19.32 36.92 -6.28
C LEU A 6 -17.85 36.99 -5.83
N ALA A 7 -17.36 38.16 -5.42
CA ALA A 7 -16.00 38.32 -4.93
C ALA A 7 -15.76 37.63 -3.58
N TYR A 8 -16.74 37.64 -2.68
CA TYR A 8 -16.68 36.94 -1.39
C TYR A 8 -16.64 35.41 -1.58
N TRP A 9 -17.53 34.86 -2.42
CA TRP A 9 -17.50 33.44 -2.77
C TRP A 9 -16.21 33.07 -3.51
N GLY A 10 -15.75 33.90 -4.45
CA GLY A 10 -14.48 33.71 -5.16
C GLY A 10 -13.28 33.62 -4.20
N LYS A 11 -13.13 34.57 -3.26
CA LYS A 11 -12.03 34.56 -2.27
C LYS A 11 -12.10 33.36 -1.33
N ASN A 12 -13.29 32.97 -0.87
CA ASN A 12 -13.45 31.81 0.00
C ASN A 12 -13.21 30.48 -0.72
N ILE A 13 -13.63 30.36 -1.98
CA ILE A 13 -13.36 29.20 -2.82
C ILE A 13 -11.85 29.10 -3.12
N THR A 14 -11.21 30.20 -3.52
CA THR A 14 -9.76 30.24 -3.76
C THR A 14 -8.96 29.94 -2.48
N GLY A 15 -9.36 30.50 -1.33
CA GLY A 15 -8.75 30.21 -0.04
C GLY A 15 -8.92 28.75 0.40
N GLY A 16 -10.12 28.19 0.25
CA GLY A 16 -10.41 26.77 0.54
C GLY A 16 -9.63 25.81 -0.36
N LEU A 17 -9.52 26.13 -1.65
CA LEU A 17 -8.72 25.35 -2.61
C LEU A 17 -7.22 25.41 -2.26
N ALA A 18 -6.70 26.56 -1.87
CA ALA A 18 -5.30 26.71 -1.48
C ALA A 18 -4.96 25.89 -0.22
N ILE A 19 -5.84 25.90 0.80
CA ILE A 19 -5.66 25.08 2.01
C ILE A 19 -5.76 23.59 1.67
N GLY A 20 -6.74 23.19 0.86
CA GLY A 20 -6.88 21.82 0.40
C GLY A 20 -5.63 21.32 -0.33
N TYR A 21 -5.09 22.13 -1.23
CA TYR A 21 -3.86 21.82 -1.95
C TYR A 21 -2.64 21.74 -1.02
N ALA A 22 -2.49 22.66 -0.06
CA ALA A 22 -1.39 22.60 0.92
C ALA A 22 -1.46 21.34 1.80
N CYS A 23 -2.66 20.97 2.25
CA CYS A 23 -2.89 19.71 2.98
C CYS A 23 -2.55 18.49 2.13
N TYR A 24 -2.92 18.49 0.85
CA TYR A 24 -2.58 17.45 -0.10
C TYR A 24 -1.06 17.31 -0.27
N VAL A 25 -0.35 18.40 -0.55
CA VAL A 25 1.12 18.40 -0.69
C VAL A 25 1.80 17.94 0.60
N TRP A 26 1.31 18.36 1.77
CA TRP A 26 1.82 17.91 3.06
C TRP A 26 1.66 16.39 3.25
N LEU A 27 0.50 15.83 2.86
CA LEU A 27 0.23 14.40 2.90
C LEU A 27 1.23 13.63 2.00
N ILE A 28 1.42 14.09 0.76
CA ILE A 28 2.35 13.49 -0.20
C ILE A 28 3.78 13.48 0.32
N LYS A 29 4.24 14.59 0.91
CA LYS A 29 5.58 14.65 1.54
C LYS A 29 5.74 13.64 2.67
N LYS A 30 4.71 13.44 3.49
CA LYS A 30 4.73 12.44 4.57
C LYS A 30 4.78 11.00 4.05
N ILE A 31 4.01 10.69 2.99
CA ILE A 31 4.01 9.36 2.37
C ILE A 31 5.36 9.10 1.68
N SER A 32 5.88 10.07 0.93
CA SER A 32 7.17 9.98 0.23
C SER A 32 8.32 9.74 1.22
N LYS A 33 8.35 10.49 2.32
CA LYS A 33 9.32 10.26 3.39
C LYS A 33 9.20 8.86 4.00
N ALA A 34 7.97 8.33 4.12
CA ALA A 34 7.78 6.96 4.60
C ALA A 34 8.27 5.91 3.60
N ALA A 35 8.13 6.13 2.30
CA ALA A 35 8.69 5.28 1.26
C ALA A 35 10.22 5.25 1.30
N GLU A 36 10.86 6.41 1.49
CA GLU A 36 12.31 6.48 1.65
C GLU A 36 12.79 5.77 2.93
N THR A 37 12.06 5.94 4.03
CA THR A 37 12.45 5.37 5.34
C THR A 37 12.16 3.87 5.43
N TYR A 38 11.12 3.40 4.73
CA TYR A 38 10.63 2.02 4.79
C TYR A 38 10.38 1.47 3.37
N PRO A 39 11.43 1.22 2.57
CA PRO A 39 11.27 0.95 1.14
C PRO A 39 10.72 -0.44 0.80
N ASP A 40 10.92 -1.45 1.65
CA ASP A 40 10.50 -2.83 1.34
C ASP A 40 10.37 -3.68 2.62
N LEU A 41 9.35 -4.53 2.66
CA LEU A 41 9.23 -5.63 3.61
C LEU A 41 9.53 -6.94 2.90
N LYS A 42 10.76 -7.40 3.05
CA LYS A 42 11.27 -8.60 2.41
C LYS A 42 11.28 -9.79 3.38
N ILE A 43 10.73 -10.91 2.93
CA ILE A 43 10.48 -12.09 3.75
C ILE A 43 10.99 -13.31 3.00
N ALA A 44 11.89 -14.09 3.60
CA ALA A 44 12.34 -15.35 3.00
C ALA A 44 11.20 -16.38 3.07
N ILE A 45 10.92 -17.06 1.96
CA ILE A 45 9.84 -18.05 1.83
C ILE A 45 10.33 -19.32 1.12
N PRO A 46 9.66 -20.47 1.32
CA PRO A 46 9.93 -21.69 0.54
C PRO A 46 9.72 -21.48 -0.97
N GLU A 47 10.49 -22.18 -1.81
CA GLU A 47 10.51 -21.97 -3.27
C GLU A 47 9.22 -22.39 -3.98
N ASP A 48 8.46 -23.32 -3.39
CA ASP A 48 7.21 -23.87 -3.91
C ASP A 48 5.99 -22.97 -3.65
N VAL A 49 6.15 -21.92 -2.84
CA VAL A 49 5.05 -21.04 -2.42
C VAL A 49 4.26 -20.42 -3.58
N PRO A 50 4.87 -19.81 -4.61
CA PRO A 50 4.12 -19.13 -5.67
C PRO A 50 3.20 -20.08 -6.46
N VAL A 51 3.58 -21.36 -6.56
CA VAL A 51 2.80 -22.38 -7.27
C VAL A 51 1.90 -23.19 -6.32
N SER A 52 2.02 -22.99 -5.01
CA SER A 52 1.25 -23.73 -4.02
C SER A 52 -0.25 -23.40 -4.10
N ALA A 53 -1.09 -24.44 -4.03
CA ALA A 53 -2.54 -24.29 -3.98
C ALA A 53 -2.99 -23.44 -2.78
N VAL A 54 -2.27 -23.53 -1.65
CA VAL A 54 -2.52 -22.74 -0.44
C VAL A 54 -2.37 -21.24 -0.73
N PHE A 55 -1.30 -20.84 -1.43
CA PHE A 55 -1.08 -19.44 -1.78
C PHE A 55 -2.12 -18.92 -2.77
N GLN A 56 -2.43 -19.67 -3.81
CA GLN A 56 -3.44 -19.27 -4.80
C GLN A 56 -4.83 -19.12 -4.18
N GLU A 57 -5.22 -20.07 -3.31
CA GLU A 57 -6.48 -19.99 -2.59
C GLU A 57 -6.51 -18.81 -1.61
N TRP A 58 -5.40 -18.55 -0.90
CA TRP A 58 -5.29 -17.37 -0.06
C TRP A 58 -5.42 -16.06 -0.85
N CYS A 59 -4.78 -15.95 -2.02
CA CYS A 59 -4.93 -14.80 -2.92
C CYS A 59 -6.40 -14.61 -3.34
N ARG A 60 -7.08 -15.70 -3.72
CA ARG A 60 -8.50 -15.69 -4.07
C ARG A 60 -9.39 -15.20 -2.93
N GLN A 61 -9.15 -15.68 -1.71
CA GLN A 61 -9.93 -15.28 -0.52
C GLN A 61 -9.68 -13.84 -0.09
N THR A 62 -8.45 -13.36 -0.28
CA THR A 62 -8.05 -12.00 0.12
C THR A 62 -8.19 -10.97 -0.98
N GLY A 63 -8.54 -11.37 -2.21
CA GLY A 63 -8.75 -10.50 -3.36
C GLY A 63 -7.45 -9.97 -3.99
N TYR A 64 -6.35 -10.71 -3.86
CA TYR A 64 -5.14 -10.42 -4.63
C TYR A 64 -5.25 -11.05 -6.01
N GLU A 65 -5.06 -10.23 -7.04
CA GLU A 65 -5.08 -10.63 -8.44
C GLU A 65 -3.66 -10.61 -9.01
N PHE A 66 -3.32 -11.63 -9.79
CA PHE A 66 -2.04 -11.67 -10.50
C PHE A 66 -2.10 -10.77 -11.73
N SER A 67 -1.14 -9.83 -11.84
CA SER A 67 -0.91 -9.05 -13.06
C SER A 67 0.19 -9.71 -13.88
N PRO A 68 -0.13 -10.23 -15.08
CA PRO A 68 0.87 -10.85 -15.96
C PRO A 68 1.96 -9.88 -16.42
N ASP A 69 1.59 -8.62 -16.64
CA ASP A 69 2.49 -7.58 -17.16
C ASP A 69 3.61 -7.25 -16.16
N ASP A 70 3.24 -7.07 -14.90
CA ASP A 70 4.19 -6.72 -13.83
C ASP A 70 4.79 -7.95 -13.12
N LYS A 71 4.25 -9.14 -13.37
CA LYS A 71 4.54 -10.39 -12.64
C LYS A 71 4.40 -10.23 -11.12
N ARG A 72 3.35 -9.51 -10.69
CA ARG A 72 3.07 -9.19 -9.28
C ARG A 72 1.62 -9.45 -8.93
N TYR A 73 1.38 -9.67 -7.65
CA TYR A 73 0.04 -9.79 -7.09
C TYR A 73 -0.41 -8.44 -6.54
N TYR A 74 -1.56 -7.96 -7.00
CA TYR A 74 -2.12 -6.69 -6.58
C TYR A 74 -3.42 -6.91 -5.84
N TYR A 75 -3.53 -6.27 -4.68
CA TYR A 75 -4.81 -5.95 -4.09
C TYR A 75 -5.15 -4.51 -4.47
N ASN A 76 -6.06 -4.36 -5.42
CA ASN A 76 -6.59 -3.06 -5.80
C ASN A 76 -7.65 -2.64 -4.79
N GLY A 77 -7.25 -1.80 -3.85
CA GLY A 77 -8.20 -1.04 -3.06
C GLY A 77 -8.88 0.04 -3.92
N GLY A 78 -10.08 0.47 -3.49
CA GLY A 78 -10.80 1.63 -4.05
C GLY A 78 -10.02 2.95 -3.98
N TRP A 79 -10.61 4.04 -4.47
CA TRP A 79 -9.94 5.35 -4.70
C TRP A 79 -9.31 6.00 -3.44
N TRP A 80 -9.61 5.48 -2.25
CA TRP A 80 -9.08 5.92 -0.94
C TRP A 80 -8.51 4.78 -0.10
N GLU A 81 -8.37 3.60 -0.68
CA GLU A 81 -7.93 2.42 0.03
C GLU A 81 -6.45 2.18 -0.26
N ASP A 82 -5.63 2.13 0.79
CA ASP A 82 -4.26 1.66 0.67
C ASP A 82 -4.31 0.27 0.00
N GLY A 83 -3.86 0.25 -1.26
CA GLY A 83 -3.63 -0.97 -1.99
C GLY A 83 -2.49 -1.75 -1.32
N ALA A 84 -2.35 -3.00 -1.70
CA ALA A 84 -1.17 -3.76 -1.31
C ALA A 84 -0.67 -4.52 -2.53
N MET A 85 0.63 -4.74 -2.55
CA MET A 85 1.29 -5.44 -3.64
C MET A 85 2.21 -6.49 -3.03
N LEU A 86 2.17 -7.69 -3.59
CA LEU A 86 3.11 -8.75 -3.30
C LEU A 86 3.93 -9.00 -4.56
N ALA A 87 5.25 -9.04 -4.41
CA ALA A 87 6.18 -9.42 -5.46
C ALA A 87 7.08 -10.55 -4.99
N PHE A 88 7.59 -11.33 -5.93
CA PHE A 88 8.52 -12.41 -5.68
C PHE A 88 9.86 -12.10 -6.32
N SER A 89 10.95 -12.32 -5.60
CA SER A 89 12.30 -12.25 -6.16
C SER A 89 13.13 -13.45 -5.74
N HIS A 90 14.04 -13.87 -6.61
CA HIS A 90 15.04 -14.88 -6.28
C HIS A 90 16.37 -14.19 -6.04
N GLU A 91 16.95 -14.40 -4.87
CA GLU A 91 18.29 -13.92 -4.55
C GLU A 91 19.13 -15.03 -3.97
N ARG A 92 20.27 -15.33 -4.62
CA ARG A 92 21.24 -16.35 -4.18
C ARG A 92 20.61 -17.72 -3.91
N GLY A 93 19.67 -18.16 -4.76
CA GLY A 93 18.98 -19.44 -4.60
C GLY A 93 17.98 -19.48 -3.43
N ARG A 94 17.44 -18.33 -3.03
CA ARG A 94 16.35 -18.23 -2.06
C ARG A 94 15.23 -17.38 -2.63
N LEU A 95 14.00 -17.80 -2.40
CA LEU A 95 12.81 -17.03 -2.78
C LEU A 95 12.44 -16.03 -1.68
N PHE A 96 12.15 -14.80 -2.08
CA PHE A 96 11.72 -13.73 -1.21
C PHE A 96 10.35 -13.20 -1.64
N LEU A 97 9.47 -13.06 -0.65
CA LEU A 97 8.22 -12.32 -0.76
C LEU A 97 8.47 -10.87 -0.34
N HIS A 98 8.15 -9.94 -1.23
CA HIS A 98 8.18 -8.51 -0.98
C HIS A 98 6.76 -8.01 -0.79
N ALA A 99 6.47 -7.41 0.36
CA ALA A 99 5.14 -6.96 0.73
C ALA A 99 5.07 -5.43 0.87
N PHE A 100 4.39 -4.79 -0.08
CA PHE A 100 4.26 -3.34 -0.15
C PHE A 100 2.84 -2.89 0.20
N ALA A 101 2.75 -1.74 0.86
CA ALA A 101 1.58 -0.89 0.81
C ALA A 101 1.67 0.05 -0.39
N MET A 102 0.53 0.36 -0.99
CA MET A 102 0.42 1.24 -2.15
C MET A 102 -0.56 2.37 -1.82
N SER A 103 -0.10 3.61 -1.82
CA SER A 103 -0.96 4.79 -1.74
C SER A 103 -1.08 5.43 -3.13
N LYS A 104 -2.32 5.60 -3.61
CA LYS A 104 -2.64 6.27 -4.87
C LYS A 104 -2.68 7.78 -4.64
N THR A 105 -2.03 8.54 -5.51
CA THR A 105 -1.93 10.00 -5.45
C THR A 105 -2.21 10.57 -6.84
N LEU A 106 -2.46 11.89 -6.96
CA LEU A 106 -2.60 12.55 -8.26
C LEU A 106 -1.33 12.45 -9.12
N GLU A 107 -0.17 12.36 -8.48
CA GLU A 107 1.16 12.26 -9.12
C GLU A 107 1.56 10.81 -9.45
N GLY A 108 0.78 9.82 -9.02
CA GLY A 108 1.06 8.40 -9.25
C GLY A 108 0.92 7.51 -8.01
N LYS A 109 1.57 6.35 -8.03
CA LYS A 109 1.54 5.36 -6.94
C LYS A 109 2.83 5.47 -6.12
N ILE A 110 2.70 5.59 -4.80
CA ILE A 110 3.84 5.52 -3.89
C ILE A 110 3.79 4.19 -3.13
N PHE A 111 4.93 3.50 -3.09
CA PHE A 111 5.08 2.22 -2.42
C PHE A 111 5.96 2.35 -1.19
N PHE A 112 5.60 1.63 -0.13
CA PHE A 112 6.39 1.53 1.10
C PHE A 112 6.09 0.20 1.79
N ALA A 113 6.90 -0.20 2.76
CA ALA A 113 6.76 -1.47 3.46
C ALA A 113 5.37 -1.61 4.11
N LEU A 114 4.73 -2.77 3.94
CA LEU A 114 3.38 -3.01 4.46
C LEU A 114 3.28 -2.80 5.99
N ASN A 115 4.35 -3.08 6.72
CA ASN A 115 4.44 -2.93 8.18
C ASN A 115 4.94 -1.56 8.66
N ALA A 116 5.10 -0.57 7.77
CA ALA A 116 5.61 0.76 8.13
C ALA A 116 4.66 1.49 9.11
N PRO A 117 5.19 2.33 10.04
CA PRO A 117 4.43 3.05 11.06
C PRO A 117 3.66 4.28 10.54
N VAL A 118 3.16 4.24 9.30
CA VAL A 118 2.39 5.37 8.72
C VAL A 118 0.96 5.38 9.28
N TRP A 119 0.43 6.55 9.62
CA TRP A 119 -0.93 6.66 10.19
C TRP A 119 -2.04 6.44 9.15
N ILE A 120 -1.76 6.81 7.89
CA ILE A 120 -2.69 6.67 6.77
C ILE A 120 -3.05 5.20 6.59
N ALA A 121 -4.35 4.91 6.52
CA ALA A 121 -4.95 3.58 6.43
C ALA A 121 -4.31 2.50 7.33
N LYS A 122 -3.77 2.90 8.50
CA LYS A 122 -3.06 2.03 9.44
C LYS A 122 -3.87 0.79 9.81
N GLN A 123 -5.18 0.93 10.00
CA GLN A 123 -6.05 -0.19 10.34
C GLN A 123 -6.19 -1.19 9.19
N LYS A 124 -6.31 -0.73 7.94
CA LYS A 124 -6.36 -1.60 6.76
C LYS A 124 -5.04 -2.35 6.60
N ARG A 125 -3.90 -1.66 6.74
CA ARG A 125 -2.58 -2.31 6.69
C ARG A 125 -2.40 -3.34 7.79
N ARG A 126 -2.82 -3.04 9.03
CA ARG A 126 -2.84 -4.01 10.14
C ARG A 126 -3.65 -5.25 9.79
N ASN A 127 -4.82 -5.11 9.17
CA ASN A 127 -5.64 -6.25 8.75
C ASN A 127 -4.96 -7.07 7.65
N LYS A 128 -4.35 -6.41 6.65
CA LYS A 128 -3.57 -7.08 5.61
C LYS A 128 -2.37 -7.82 6.19
N LEU A 129 -1.64 -7.21 7.11
CA LEU A 129 -0.53 -7.84 7.83
C LEU A 129 -0.99 -9.02 8.68
N LYS A 130 -2.19 -8.95 9.30
CA LYS A 130 -2.79 -10.09 10.00
C LYS A 130 -3.07 -11.26 9.06
N GLN A 131 -3.64 -11.00 7.88
CA GLN A 131 -3.91 -12.06 6.89
C GLN A 131 -2.61 -12.65 6.32
N LEU A 132 -1.62 -11.79 6.06
CA LEU A 132 -0.29 -12.23 5.66
C LEU A 132 0.37 -13.07 6.76
N ASN A 133 0.29 -12.66 8.03
CA ASN A 133 0.84 -13.44 9.14
C ASN A 133 0.15 -14.79 9.33
N LYS A 134 -1.15 -14.93 9.00
CA LYS A 134 -1.80 -16.24 8.98
C LYS A 134 -1.18 -17.15 7.92
N LEU A 135 -0.89 -16.61 6.75
CA LEU A 135 -0.22 -17.33 5.68
C LEU A 135 1.22 -17.71 6.05
N LEU A 136 2.00 -16.76 6.59
CA LEU A 136 3.37 -17.01 7.04
C LEU A 136 3.45 -18.12 8.10
N ARG A 137 2.47 -18.20 9.01
CA ARG A 137 2.38 -19.30 9.98
C ARG A 137 2.20 -20.67 9.34
N HIS A 138 1.46 -20.77 8.22
CA HIS A 138 1.35 -22.03 7.48
C HIS A 138 2.70 -22.46 6.90
N TRP A 139 3.55 -21.50 6.55
CA TRP A 139 4.92 -21.72 6.08
C TRP A 139 5.96 -21.77 7.20
N GLN A 140 5.51 -21.80 8.47
CA GLN A 140 6.38 -21.82 9.66
C GLN A 140 7.33 -20.61 9.75
N ILE A 141 6.95 -19.48 9.18
CA ILE A 141 7.71 -18.22 9.23
C ILE A 141 7.18 -17.35 10.37
N GLU A 142 8.08 -16.65 11.06
CA GLU A 142 7.72 -15.75 12.15
C GLU A 142 6.77 -14.62 11.69
N PRO A 143 5.77 -14.27 12.52
CA PRO A 143 4.84 -13.22 12.17
C PRO A 143 5.51 -11.85 12.20
N ILE A 144 5.17 -11.03 11.23
CA ILE A 144 5.70 -9.69 11.07
C ILE A 144 4.91 -8.73 11.95
N LYS A 145 5.63 -7.93 12.74
CA LYS A 145 5.06 -6.86 13.56
C LYS A 145 5.03 -5.55 12.79
N MET A 146 4.05 -4.72 13.12
CA MET A 146 4.09 -3.30 12.74
C MET A 146 5.32 -2.67 13.40
N LYS A 147 6.06 -1.89 12.63
CA LYS A 147 7.09 -0.99 13.15
C LYS A 147 6.45 0.22 13.84
#